data_AF-A0A1W1CNK4-F1
#
_entry.id   AF-A0A1W1CNK4-F1
#
_cell.length_a   1.000
_cell.length_b   1.000
_cell.length_c   1.000
_cell.angle_alpha   90.00
_cell.angle_beta   90.00
_cell.angle_gamma   90.00
#
_symmetry.space_group_name_H-M   'P 1'
#
loop_
_entity.id
_entity.type
_entity.pdbx_description
1 polymer ?
#
loop_
_entity_poly.entity_id
_entity_poly.type
_entity_poly.pdbx_seq_one_letter_code
_entity_poly.pdbx_strand_id
1 'polypeptide(L)'
;MYEANYNETVFKDITTIDEKEIPNHDILLAGFPCQPFSIAGEKKGFNDTRGTLFFDIERILKEKKPKVIVLENVKHFKSHDKGNTLKVVLNTLNELGYTTSWQVLNAKDFGVPQNRERTIIVGSLNGIKFDFNKFKIQEAIYVKDILEDDTGQIEYLSEEEYTLIENPKKQSSGLIFVGYRNKNIRIKGTRPNTVHLSRVHKQPNRIYSSEGTHPTLSSQESAGRYFVYHEGKVRKLTLKECYRLMGFEDDFKLLGSKAKLYNRIGNSIVIPMVEEIAKQVKVQILSQTDDIIKCKKPLKQLHLFDF
;
A
#
# COMPACT_ATOMS: atom_id res chain seq x y z
N MET A 1 -7.47 6.35 -17.69
CA MET A 1 -6.12 6.46 -17.06
C MET A 1 -5.39 5.14 -17.20
N TYR A 2 -5.90 4.02 -16.66
CA TYR A 2 -5.29 2.70 -16.88
C TYR A 2 -5.16 2.36 -18.36
N GLU A 3 -6.28 2.35 -19.10
CA GLU A 3 -6.32 2.14 -20.56
C GLU A 3 -5.38 3.08 -21.34
N ALA A 4 -5.27 4.34 -20.94
CA ALA A 4 -4.41 5.30 -21.63
C ALA A 4 -2.90 5.01 -21.48
N ASN A 5 -2.51 4.33 -20.39
CA ASN A 5 -1.12 3.96 -20.12
C ASN A 5 -0.79 2.54 -20.61
N TYR A 6 -1.74 1.61 -20.59
CA TYR A 6 -1.48 0.19 -20.86
C TYR A 6 -2.20 -0.38 -22.10
N ASN A 7 -3.12 0.38 -22.70
CA ASN A 7 -3.94 -0.07 -23.82
C ASN A 7 -4.72 -1.37 -23.53
N GLU A 8 -5.14 -1.53 -22.27
CA GLU A 8 -5.84 -2.69 -21.74
C GLU A 8 -7.24 -2.32 -21.24
N THR A 9 -8.20 -3.21 -21.51
CA THR A 9 -9.58 -3.10 -21.00
C THR A 9 -9.66 -3.60 -19.57
N VAL A 10 -10.19 -2.78 -18.68
CA VAL A 10 -10.42 -3.14 -17.27
C VAL A 10 -11.86 -3.59 -17.09
N PHE A 11 -12.06 -4.82 -16.62
CA PHE A 11 -13.37 -5.28 -16.19
C PHE A 11 -13.80 -4.55 -14.91
N LYS A 12 -15.10 -4.26 -14.78
CA LYS A 12 -15.61 -3.34 -13.74
C LYS A 12 -15.70 -3.99 -12.36
N ASP A 13 -16.83 -4.62 -12.08
CA ASP A 13 -17.15 -5.14 -10.76
C ASP A 13 -16.77 -6.61 -10.69
N ILE A 14 -15.72 -6.94 -9.94
CA ILE A 14 -15.24 -8.33 -9.82
C ILE A 14 -16.29 -9.26 -9.22
N THR A 15 -17.24 -8.71 -8.44
CA THR A 15 -18.32 -9.48 -7.80
C THR A 15 -19.35 -10.00 -8.79
N THR A 16 -19.39 -9.44 -10.02
CA THR A 16 -20.34 -9.82 -11.06
C THR A 16 -19.74 -10.65 -12.19
N ILE A 17 -18.42 -10.86 -12.19
CA ILE A 17 -17.71 -11.59 -13.24
C ILE A 17 -17.63 -13.06 -12.85
N ASP A 18 -18.10 -13.94 -13.74
CA ASP A 18 -17.92 -15.38 -13.59
C ASP A 18 -16.42 -15.69 -13.61
N GLU A 19 -15.93 -16.37 -12.57
CA GLU A 19 -14.53 -16.76 -12.46
C GLU A 19 -14.04 -17.52 -13.70
N LYS A 20 -14.90 -18.24 -14.42
CA LYS A 20 -14.56 -18.96 -15.65
C LYS A 20 -14.15 -18.05 -16.80
N GLU A 21 -14.70 -16.84 -16.88
CA GLU A 21 -14.37 -15.84 -17.91
C GLU A 21 -12.98 -15.24 -17.72
N ILE A 22 -12.41 -15.32 -16.52
CA ILE A 22 -11.07 -14.82 -16.23
C ILE A 22 -10.04 -15.69 -17.00
N PRO A 23 -9.08 -15.12 -17.74
CA PRO A 23 -8.06 -15.91 -18.41
C PRO A 23 -7.25 -16.78 -17.44
N ASN A 24 -6.79 -17.94 -17.90
CA ASN A 24 -5.79 -18.70 -17.15
C ASN A 24 -4.53 -17.84 -16.99
N HIS A 25 -3.96 -17.84 -15.80
CA HIS A 25 -2.83 -16.99 -15.46
C HIS A 25 -1.92 -17.70 -14.44
N ASP A 26 -0.62 -17.41 -14.50
CA ASP A 26 0.35 -17.99 -13.57
C ASP A 26 0.40 -17.25 -12.24
N ILE A 27 0.05 -15.96 -12.23
CA ILE A 27 0.18 -15.08 -11.06
C ILE A 27 -1.10 -14.28 -10.88
N LEU A 28 -1.68 -14.32 -9.68
CA LEU A 28 -2.76 -13.42 -9.27
C LEU A 28 -2.20 -12.34 -8.34
N LEU A 29 -2.41 -11.08 -8.69
CA LEU A 29 -2.04 -9.92 -7.88
C LEU A 29 -3.31 -9.24 -7.36
N ALA A 30 -3.39 -8.94 -6.07
CA ALA A 30 -4.54 -8.21 -5.53
C ALA A 30 -4.18 -7.31 -4.34
N GLY A 31 -4.41 -6.00 -4.51
CA GLY A 31 -4.51 -5.04 -3.41
C GLY A 31 -5.98 -4.81 -3.09
N PHE A 32 -6.48 -5.43 -2.02
CA PHE A 32 -7.91 -5.43 -1.69
C PHE A 32 -8.21 -4.55 -0.45
N PRO A 33 -9.43 -4.00 -0.32
CA PRO A 33 -9.78 -3.15 0.82
C PRO A 33 -9.63 -3.85 2.19
N CYS A 34 -9.09 -3.14 3.17
CA CYS A 34 -8.89 -3.63 4.55
C CYS A 34 -10.17 -3.45 5.39
N GLN A 35 -10.93 -4.52 5.65
CA GLN A 35 -12.11 -4.47 6.51
C GLN A 35 -12.29 -5.77 7.33
N PRO A 36 -13.03 -5.73 8.47
CA PRO A 36 -13.26 -6.91 9.31
C PRO A 36 -14.03 -8.03 8.61
N PHE A 37 -13.57 -9.27 8.80
CA PHE A 37 -14.29 -10.50 8.43
C PHE A 37 -15.22 -11.03 9.54
N SER A 38 -15.50 -10.25 10.59
CA SER A 38 -16.12 -10.73 11.85
C SER A 38 -17.51 -11.37 11.71
N ILE A 39 -18.11 -11.32 10.51
CA ILE A 39 -19.40 -11.96 10.17
C ILE A 39 -19.21 -13.14 9.19
N ALA A 40 -18.15 -13.14 8.38
CA ALA A 40 -17.95 -14.14 7.34
C ALA A 40 -17.56 -15.53 7.88
N GLY A 41 -16.92 -15.57 9.05
CA GLY A 41 -16.58 -16.83 9.74
C GLY A 41 -17.80 -17.62 10.23
N GLU A 42 -18.96 -16.98 10.40
CA GLU A 42 -20.20 -17.64 10.85
C GLU A 42 -21.16 -18.03 9.71
N LYS A 43 -20.82 -17.79 8.44
CA LYS A 43 -21.71 -18.02 7.28
C LYS A 43 -23.11 -17.37 7.43
N LYS A 44 -23.23 -16.30 8.22
CA LYS A 44 -24.48 -15.52 8.38
C LYS A 44 -24.39 -14.25 7.53
N GLY A 45 -25.49 -13.93 6.84
CA GLY A 45 -25.55 -12.97 5.74
C GLY A 45 -24.89 -11.60 5.96
N PHE A 46 -24.37 -11.04 4.87
CA PHE A 46 -23.53 -9.85 4.81
C PHE A 46 -24.31 -8.53 4.86
N ASN A 47 -23.84 -7.57 5.68
CA ASN A 47 -24.27 -6.15 5.64
C ASN A 47 -23.12 -5.16 5.29
N ASP A 48 -21.87 -5.60 5.15
CA ASP A 48 -20.80 -4.79 4.53
C ASP A 48 -20.13 -5.59 3.40
N THR A 49 -20.49 -5.26 2.16
CA THR A 49 -20.05 -5.90 0.91
C THR A 49 -18.61 -5.55 0.52
N ARG A 50 -17.95 -4.63 1.23
CA ARG A 50 -16.55 -4.25 0.92
C ARG A 50 -15.53 -5.15 1.62
N GLY A 51 -15.91 -5.79 2.73
CA GLY A 51 -15.08 -6.75 3.46
C GLY A 51 -15.11 -8.14 2.86
N THR A 52 -15.88 -8.36 1.79
CA THR A 52 -16.06 -9.66 1.15
C THR A 52 -15.17 -9.87 -0.07
N LEU A 53 -14.45 -8.84 -0.54
CA LEU A 53 -13.63 -8.94 -1.75
C LEU A 53 -12.49 -9.96 -1.64
N PHE A 54 -12.07 -10.34 -0.43
CA PHE A 54 -11.18 -11.49 -0.26
C PHE A 54 -11.84 -12.81 -0.67
N PHE A 55 -13.14 -12.99 -0.43
CA PHE A 55 -13.88 -14.18 -0.85
C PHE A 55 -14.09 -14.22 -2.37
N ASP A 56 -14.14 -13.06 -3.03
CA ASP A 56 -14.06 -13.00 -4.50
C ASP A 56 -12.70 -13.48 -5.01
N ILE A 57 -11.60 -13.11 -4.34
CA ILE A 57 -10.28 -13.66 -4.63
C ILE A 57 -10.30 -15.18 -4.40
N GLU A 58 -10.83 -15.67 -3.28
CA GLU A 58 -10.95 -17.10 -2.99
C GLU A 58 -11.72 -17.86 -4.09
N ARG A 59 -12.85 -17.31 -4.55
CA ARG A 59 -13.65 -17.86 -5.65
C ARG A 59 -12.82 -18.01 -6.92
N ILE A 60 -12.06 -16.98 -7.30
CA ILE A 60 -11.18 -17.00 -8.48
C ILE A 60 -10.07 -18.05 -8.30
N LEU A 61 -9.46 -18.14 -7.11
CA LEU A 61 -8.38 -19.10 -6.85
C LEU A 61 -8.86 -20.56 -6.95
N LYS A 62 -10.09 -20.86 -6.53
CA LYS A 62 -10.69 -22.20 -6.64
C LYS A 62 -10.77 -22.67 -8.09
N GLU A 63 -11.16 -21.77 -8.98
CA GLU A 63 -11.31 -22.05 -10.41
C GLU A 63 -9.97 -22.01 -11.15
N LYS A 64 -9.20 -20.91 -11.01
CA LYS A 64 -8.03 -20.64 -11.86
C LYS A 64 -6.72 -21.22 -11.35
N LYS A 65 -6.59 -21.46 -10.05
CA LYS A 65 -5.42 -22.08 -9.40
C LYS A 65 -4.06 -21.58 -9.96
N PRO A 66 -3.81 -20.25 -9.97
CA PRO A 66 -2.52 -19.72 -10.40
C PRO A 66 -1.37 -20.33 -9.60
N LYS A 67 -0.17 -20.37 -10.18
CA LYS A 67 1.03 -20.87 -9.50
C LYS A 67 1.38 -20.01 -8.28
N VAL A 68 1.13 -18.70 -8.37
CA VAL A 68 1.46 -17.73 -7.34
C VAL A 68 0.31 -16.78 -7.09
N ILE A 69 0.11 -16.42 -5.83
CA ILE A 69 -0.71 -15.28 -5.43
C ILE A 69 0.13 -14.28 -4.64
N VAL A 70 -0.02 -12.99 -4.94
CA VAL A 70 0.54 -11.90 -4.15
C VAL A 70 -0.58 -10.97 -3.72
N LEU A 71 -0.77 -10.87 -2.40
CA LEU A 71 -1.74 -9.97 -1.80
C LEU A 71 -1.02 -8.80 -1.13
N GLU A 72 -1.56 -7.60 -1.31
CA GLU A 72 -1.13 -6.41 -0.59
C GLU A 72 -2.26 -5.88 0.30
N ASN A 73 -1.88 -5.40 1.49
CA ASN A 73 -2.77 -4.69 2.37
C ASN A 73 -2.03 -3.68 3.27
N VAL A 74 -2.75 -2.82 3.98
CA VAL A 74 -2.16 -1.85 4.91
C VAL A 74 -1.43 -2.55 6.07
N LYS A 75 -0.43 -1.89 6.69
CA LYS A 75 0.29 -2.44 7.87
C LYS A 75 -0.62 -2.91 9.00
N HIS A 76 -1.73 -2.19 9.26
CA HIS A 76 -2.65 -2.53 10.34
C HIS A 76 -3.42 -3.83 10.10
N PHE A 77 -3.43 -4.36 8.86
CA PHE A 77 -4.05 -5.63 8.52
C PHE A 77 -3.53 -6.78 9.41
N LYS A 78 -2.23 -6.81 9.71
CA LYS A 78 -1.62 -7.87 10.54
C LYS A 78 -2.17 -7.96 11.95
N SER A 79 -2.62 -6.84 12.51
CA SER A 79 -3.17 -6.73 13.87
C SER A 79 -4.68 -6.50 13.87
N HIS A 80 -5.30 -6.46 12.68
CA HIS A 80 -6.71 -6.17 12.51
C HIS A 80 -7.54 -7.29 13.14
N ASP A 81 -8.60 -6.92 13.86
CA ASP A 81 -9.43 -7.87 14.62
C ASP A 81 -8.58 -8.83 15.48
N LYS A 82 -7.63 -8.27 16.25
CA LYS A 82 -6.68 -9.03 17.08
C LYS A 82 -5.87 -10.09 16.29
N GLY A 83 -5.67 -9.88 14.99
CA GLY A 83 -4.94 -10.79 14.10
C GLY A 83 -5.80 -11.85 13.42
N ASN A 84 -7.10 -11.95 13.76
CA ASN A 84 -8.01 -12.93 13.17
C ASN A 84 -8.15 -12.74 11.66
N THR A 85 -8.13 -11.48 11.19
CA THR A 85 -8.31 -11.17 9.76
C THR A 85 -7.20 -11.77 8.90
N LEU A 86 -5.93 -11.58 9.30
CA LEU A 86 -4.79 -12.21 8.63
C LEU A 86 -4.84 -13.73 8.75
N LYS A 87 -5.22 -14.26 9.93
CA LYS A 87 -5.34 -15.72 10.15
C LYS A 87 -6.34 -16.37 9.21
N VAL A 88 -7.51 -15.77 9.01
CA VAL A 88 -8.52 -16.26 8.06
C VAL A 88 -7.93 -16.31 6.65
N VAL A 89 -7.28 -15.23 6.18
CA VAL A 89 -6.67 -15.20 4.85
C VAL A 89 -5.62 -16.29 4.67
N LEU A 90 -4.70 -16.45 5.63
CA LEU A 90 -3.66 -17.47 5.55
C LEU A 90 -4.24 -18.89 5.57
N ASN A 91 -5.23 -19.15 6.42
CA ASN A 91 -5.90 -20.45 6.49
C ASN A 91 -6.62 -20.78 5.19
N THR A 92 -7.40 -19.84 4.64
CA THR A 92 -8.10 -20.03 3.36
C THR A 92 -7.12 -20.32 2.23
N LEU A 93 -6.00 -19.59 2.14
CA LEU A 93 -4.98 -19.87 1.13
C LEU A 93 -4.33 -21.25 1.31
N ASN A 94 -4.04 -21.65 2.56
CA ASN A 94 -3.48 -22.96 2.87
C ASN A 94 -4.47 -24.10 2.53
N GLU A 95 -5.77 -23.93 2.80
CA GLU A 95 -6.84 -24.87 2.43
C GLU A 95 -6.97 -25.03 0.91
N LEU A 96 -6.67 -23.98 0.15
CA LEU A 96 -6.59 -24.01 -1.31
C LEU A 96 -5.28 -24.61 -1.84
N GLY A 97 -4.36 -25.02 -0.96
CA GLY A 97 -3.10 -25.68 -1.31
C GLY A 97 -1.90 -24.74 -1.47
N TYR A 98 -2.03 -23.45 -1.17
CA TYR A 98 -0.90 -22.51 -1.24
C TYR A 98 -0.05 -22.57 0.02
N THR A 99 1.26 -22.71 -0.14
CA THR A 99 2.22 -22.43 0.93
C THR A 99 2.40 -20.92 1.04
N THR A 100 2.03 -20.36 2.19
CA THR A 100 1.99 -18.91 2.41
C THR A 100 3.19 -18.39 3.18
N SER A 101 3.61 -17.18 2.87
CA SER A 101 4.63 -16.40 3.58
C SER A 101 4.22 -14.94 3.57
N TRP A 102 4.48 -14.19 4.64
CA TRP A 102 4.11 -12.78 4.69
C TRP A 102 5.11 -11.95 5.49
N GLN A 103 5.20 -10.66 5.15
CA GLN A 103 6.03 -9.68 5.87
C GLN A 103 5.43 -8.28 5.75
N VAL A 104 5.73 -7.40 6.71
CA VAL A 104 5.51 -5.96 6.55
C VAL A 104 6.75 -5.36 5.89
N LEU A 105 6.55 -4.76 4.72
CA LEU A 105 7.58 -4.05 3.98
C LEU A 105 7.37 -2.55 4.09
N ASN A 106 8.44 -1.76 4.06
CA ASN A 106 8.38 -0.31 3.98
C ASN A 106 8.93 0.16 2.64
N ALA A 107 8.15 0.95 1.91
CA ALA A 107 8.54 1.48 0.61
C ALA A 107 9.89 2.22 0.61
N LYS A 108 10.25 2.86 1.72
CA LYS A 108 11.54 3.56 1.85
C LYS A 108 12.76 2.66 1.62
N ASP A 109 12.61 1.36 1.84
CA ASP A 109 13.67 0.37 1.69
C ASP A 109 13.85 -0.08 0.21
N PHE A 110 13.06 0.51 -0.71
CA PHE A 110 13.04 0.20 -2.14
C PHE A 110 13.25 1.46 -3.01
N GLY A 111 14.03 2.43 -2.54
CA GLY A 111 14.47 3.54 -3.39
C GLY A 111 13.45 4.66 -3.61
N VAL A 112 12.43 4.79 -2.75
CA VAL A 112 11.53 5.96 -2.78
C VAL A 112 11.52 6.70 -1.43
N PRO A 113 11.32 8.03 -1.39
CA PRO A 113 11.39 8.79 -0.15
C PRO A 113 10.06 8.79 0.60
N GLN A 114 9.44 7.63 0.80
CA GLN A 114 8.12 7.51 1.43
C GLN A 114 8.09 6.45 2.54
N ASN A 115 7.70 6.86 3.74
CA ASN A 115 7.36 5.93 4.81
C ASN A 115 5.95 5.36 4.56
N ARG A 116 5.89 4.24 3.82
CA ARG A 116 4.66 3.53 3.46
C ARG A 116 4.83 2.04 3.74
N GLU A 117 4.31 1.63 4.89
CA GLU A 117 4.38 0.25 5.34
C GLU A 117 3.16 -0.56 4.86
N ARG A 118 3.40 -1.74 4.28
CA ARG A 118 2.39 -2.64 3.72
C ARG A 118 2.63 -4.08 4.12
N THR A 119 1.55 -4.79 4.43
CA THR A 119 1.56 -6.22 4.64
C THR A 119 1.50 -6.89 3.27
N ILE A 120 2.54 -7.63 2.92
CA ILE A 120 2.61 -8.41 1.68
C ILE A 120 2.49 -9.88 2.05
N ILE A 121 1.61 -10.60 1.35
CA ILE A 121 1.43 -12.05 1.48
C ILE A 121 1.74 -12.66 0.12
N VAL A 122 2.62 -13.65 0.10
CA VAL A 122 2.92 -14.47 -1.08
C VAL A 122 2.47 -15.90 -0.80
N GLY A 123 1.63 -16.46 -1.66
CA GLY A 123 1.23 -17.85 -1.64
C GLY A 123 1.75 -18.57 -2.87
N SER A 124 2.34 -19.75 -2.68
CA SER A 124 2.81 -20.61 -3.78
C SER A 124 2.10 -21.95 -3.82
N LEU A 125 1.55 -22.32 -4.98
CA LEU A 125 0.83 -23.58 -5.13
C LEU A 125 1.76 -24.81 -5.17
N ASN A 126 3.04 -24.61 -5.53
CA ASN A 126 4.02 -25.70 -5.66
C ASN A 126 4.74 -26.07 -4.34
N GLY A 127 4.28 -25.54 -3.20
CA GLY A 127 4.88 -25.84 -1.89
C GLY A 127 6.11 -24.99 -1.52
N ILE A 128 6.60 -24.12 -2.41
CA ILE A 128 7.76 -23.27 -2.13
C ILE A 128 7.41 -22.17 -1.12
N LYS A 129 8.19 -22.09 -0.05
CA LYS A 129 8.12 -20.99 0.92
C LYS A 129 8.90 -19.78 0.38
N PHE A 130 8.24 -18.63 0.31
CA PHE A 130 8.86 -17.40 -0.17
C PHE A 130 9.73 -16.75 0.92
N ASP A 131 10.97 -16.39 0.58
CA ASP A 131 11.93 -15.78 1.50
C ASP A 131 12.11 -14.28 1.22
N PHE A 132 11.48 -13.46 2.08
CA PHE A 132 11.60 -12.00 2.03
C PHE A 132 13.01 -11.50 2.38
N ASN A 133 13.87 -12.30 3.01
CA ASN A 133 15.24 -11.89 3.33
C ASN A 133 16.16 -11.81 2.10
N LYS A 134 15.70 -12.33 0.95
CA LYS A 134 16.42 -12.22 -0.33
C LYS A 134 16.22 -10.87 -1.03
N PHE A 135 15.40 -9.99 -0.47
CA PHE A 135 15.11 -8.70 -1.07
C PHE A 135 16.35 -7.82 -1.07
N LYS A 136 16.60 -7.17 -2.21
CA LYS A 136 17.65 -6.16 -2.31
C LYS A 136 17.13 -4.84 -1.76
N ILE A 137 17.53 -4.52 -0.53
CA ILE A 137 17.27 -3.22 0.06
C ILE A 137 18.09 -2.16 -0.68
N GLN A 138 17.43 -1.10 -1.13
CA GLN A 138 18.08 0.05 -1.74
C GLN A 138 18.26 1.15 -0.70
N GLU A 139 19.27 1.99 -0.91
CA GLU A 139 19.46 3.16 -0.07
C GLU A 139 18.26 4.10 -0.20
N ALA A 140 17.80 4.65 0.93
CA ALA A 140 16.67 5.54 0.94
C ALA A 140 17.08 6.92 0.38
N ILE A 141 16.45 7.34 -0.70
CA ILE A 141 16.51 8.74 -1.15
C ILE A 141 15.61 9.62 -0.26
N TYR A 142 15.75 10.94 -0.38
CA TYR A 142 14.97 11.92 0.35
C TYR A 142 14.00 12.67 -0.55
N VAL A 143 13.02 13.33 0.07
CA VAL A 143 11.98 14.04 -0.66
C VAL A 143 12.58 15.10 -1.59
N LYS A 144 13.67 15.76 -1.18
CA LYS A 144 14.39 16.74 -2.00
C LYS A 144 14.83 16.19 -3.37
N ASP A 145 15.13 14.89 -3.45
CA ASP A 145 15.71 14.26 -4.65
C ASP A 145 14.66 14.01 -5.75
N ILE A 146 13.37 14.15 -5.44
CA ILE A 146 12.26 13.93 -6.38
C ILE A 146 11.47 15.20 -6.69
N LEU A 147 11.89 16.33 -6.12
CA LEU A 147 11.23 17.61 -6.30
C LEU A 147 11.36 18.10 -7.75
N GLU A 148 10.35 18.82 -8.24
CA GLU A 148 10.40 19.53 -9.51
C GLU A 148 11.10 20.87 -9.33
N ASP A 149 11.73 21.33 -10.41
CA ASP A 149 12.19 22.71 -10.51
C ASP A 149 10.98 23.66 -10.42
N ASP A 150 11.15 24.75 -9.69
CA ASP A 150 10.09 25.74 -9.54
C ASP A 150 9.91 26.54 -10.84
N THR A 151 8.90 26.15 -11.61
CA THR A 151 8.45 26.85 -12.83
C THR A 151 7.41 27.93 -12.55
N GLY A 152 7.22 28.31 -11.28
CA GLY A 152 6.22 29.31 -10.83
C GLY A 152 4.83 28.73 -10.59
N GLN A 153 4.67 27.40 -10.63
CA GLN A 153 3.40 26.70 -10.42
C GLN A 153 3.27 26.06 -9.03
N ILE A 154 4.33 26.14 -8.22
CA ILE A 154 4.37 25.54 -6.89
C ILE A 154 3.64 26.44 -5.88
N GLU A 155 2.78 25.84 -5.06
CA GLU A 155 2.05 26.53 -3.99
C GLU A 155 2.94 26.63 -2.75
N TYR A 156 3.34 27.85 -2.38
CA TYR A 156 4.06 28.16 -1.14
C TYR A 156 3.10 28.70 -0.08
N LEU A 157 3.32 28.33 1.18
CA LEU A 157 2.63 28.96 2.31
C LEU A 157 3.36 30.24 2.72
N SER A 158 2.62 31.28 3.10
CA SER A 158 3.21 32.45 3.74
C SER A 158 3.65 32.12 5.18
N GLU A 159 4.54 32.94 5.76
CA GLU A 159 5.09 32.68 7.10
C GLU A 159 3.99 32.66 8.19
N GLU A 160 2.90 33.40 7.99
CA GLU A 160 1.76 33.43 8.93
C GLU A 160 0.91 32.15 8.86
N GLU A 161 1.03 31.36 7.79
CA GLU A 161 0.25 30.14 7.57
C GLU A 161 0.84 28.89 8.23
N TYR A 162 2.01 28.97 8.86
CA TYR A 162 2.61 27.82 9.55
C TYR A 162 3.43 28.21 10.79
N THR A 163 3.75 27.20 11.58
CA THR A 163 4.65 27.29 12.74
C THR A 163 5.66 26.16 12.65
N LEU A 164 6.96 26.49 12.64
CA LEU A 164 8.04 25.51 12.78
C LEU A 164 8.32 25.26 14.26
N ILE A 165 8.68 24.03 14.60
CA ILE A 165 9.07 23.68 15.97
C ILE A 165 10.58 23.89 16.14
N GLU A 166 11.00 24.35 17.32
CA GLU A 166 12.41 24.57 17.65
C GLU A 166 13.26 23.29 17.51
N ASN A 167 12.68 22.14 17.86
CA ASN A 167 13.36 20.84 17.86
C ASN A 167 12.64 19.86 16.92
N PRO A 168 12.99 19.83 15.61
CA PRO A 168 12.49 18.86 14.66
C PRO A 168 12.61 17.42 15.15
N LYS A 169 11.56 16.61 14.92
CA LYS A 169 11.53 15.21 15.35
C LYS A 169 11.85 14.27 14.20
N LYS A 170 13.06 13.69 14.22
CA LYS A 170 13.47 12.62 13.29
C LYS A 170 13.02 11.26 13.81
N GLN A 171 12.39 10.47 12.94
CA GLN A 171 11.96 9.09 13.23
C GLN A 171 12.89 8.08 12.54
N SER A 172 12.87 6.82 12.99
CA SER A 172 13.58 5.70 12.34
C SER A 172 13.10 5.42 10.90
N SER A 173 11.90 5.86 10.57
CA SER A 173 11.35 5.86 9.21
C SER A 173 12.02 6.88 8.27
N GLY A 174 12.89 7.74 8.78
CA GLY A 174 13.45 8.88 8.04
C GLY A 174 12.52 10.09 8.00
N LEU A 175 11.32 10.02 8.59
CA LEU A 175 10.42 11.17 8.70
C LEU A 175 11.06 12.22 9.60
N ILE A 176 11.12 13.46 9.11
CA ILE A 176 11.56 14.61 9.91
C ILE A 176 10.38 15.56 10.04
N PHE A 177 9.71 15.51 11.19
CA PHE A 177 8.59 16.39 11.48
C PHE A 177 9.10 17.76 11.94
N VAL A 178 8.73 18.82 11.23
CA VAL A 178 9.31 20.17 11.44
C VAL A 178 8.29 21.23 11.83
N GLY A 179 6.99 20.99 11.69
CA GLY A 179 6.02 22.04 11.98
C GLY A 179 4.58 21.71 11.63
N TYR A 180 3.73 22.69 11.85
CA TYR A 180 2.29 22.61 11.62
C TYR A 180 1.79 23.79 10.78
N ARG A 181 0.71 23.57 10.04
CA ARG A 181 -0.04 24.68 9.41
C ARG A 181 -0.93 25.38 10.43
N ASN A 182 -0.95 26.70 10.40
CA ASN A 182 -1.82 27.56 11.20
C ASN A 182 -3.19 27.60 10.53
N LYS A 183 -4.12 26.74 10.96
CA LYS A 183 -5.51 26.73 10.48
C LYS A 183 -6.49 26.85 11.63
N ASN A 184 -7.58 27.57 11.40
CA ASN A 184 -8.64 27.79 12.38
C ASN A 184 -9.18 26.45 12.92
N ILE A 185 -9.15 26.31 14.23
CA ILE A 185 -9.69 25.15 14.93
C ILE A 185 -11.20 25.16 14.73
N ARG A 186 -11.77 24.06 14.24
CA ARG A 186 -13.23 23.89 14.22
C ARG A 186 -13.65 23.45 15.63
N ILE A 187 -14.10 24.41 16.43
CA ILE A 187 -14.48 24.22 17.85
C ILE A 187 -15.88 23.59 18.00
N LYS A 188 -16.70 23.60 16.93
CA LYS A 188 -18.06 23.06 16.95
C LYS A 188 -18.05 21.54 17.14
N GLY A 189 -18.51 21.06 18.30
CA GLY A 189 -18.62 19.64 18.67
C GLY A 189 -17.46 19.08 19.50
N THR A 190 -16.51 19.89 19.95
CA THR A 190 -15.43 19.44 20.83
C THR A 190 -15.90 19.36 22.27
N ARG A 191 -15.53 18.31 23.01
CA ARG A 191 -15.83 18.20 24.45
C ARG A 191 -15.09 19.30 25.22
N PRO A 192 -15.66 19.84 26.31
CA PRO A 192 -14.96 20.77 27.20
C PRO A 192 -13.57 20.22 27.56
N ASN A 193 -12.56 21.09 27.61
CA ASN A 193 -11.15 20.74 27.86
C ASN A 193 -10.47 19.81 26.84
N THR A 194 -11.10 19.49 25.69
CA THR A 194 -10.47 18.70 24.60
C THR A 194 -10.10 19.53 23.37
N VAL A 195 -10.17 20.86 23.45
CA VAL A 195 -9.89 21.76 22.32
C VAL A 195 -8.45 21.62 21.82
N HIS A 196 -7.50 21.35 22.72
CA HIS A 196 -6.10 21.03 22.38
C HIS A 196 -5.93 19.66 21.70
N LEU A 197 -6.85 18.71 21.90
CA LEU A 197 -6.93 17.42 21.19
C LEU A 197 -7.65 17.58 19.84
N SER A 198 -8.51 18.59 19.74
CA SER A 198 -9.23 18.96 18.54
C SER A 198 -8.31 19.64 17.53
N ARG A 199 -7.70 18.81 16.68
CA ARG A 199 -7.16 19.11 15.33
C ARG A 199 -5.70 19.56 15.19
N VAL A 200 -4.81 19.16 16.10
CA VAL A 200 -3.35 19.36 15.93
C VAL A 200 -2.64 18.16 15.25
N HIS A 201 -3.34 17.08 14.87
CA HIS A 201 -2.71 15.82 14.43
C HIS A 201 -3.22 15.19 13.12
N LYS A 202 -3.90 15.94 12.24
CA LYS A 202 -4.23 15.42 10.90
C LYS A 202 -3.05 15.60 9.96
N GLN A 203 -2.76 14.58 9.14
CA GLN A 203 -1.67 14.62 8.16
C GLN A 203 -1.63 15.91 7.32
N PRO A 204 -2.74 16.48 6.81
CA PRO A 204 -2.71 17.68 5.97
C PRO A 204 -2.28 18.97 6.67
N ASN A 205 -2.16 18.94 8.00
CA ASN A 205 -1.70 20.06 8.82
C ASN A 205 -0.25 19.87 9.29
N ARG A 206 0.39 18.74 8.98
CA ARG A 206 1.77 18.45 9.38
C ARG A 206 2.71 18.82 8.24
N ILE A 207 3.85 19.40 8.60
CA ILE A 207 4.92 19.78 7.69
C ILE A 207 6.12 18.89 8.00
N TYR A 208 6.71 18.33 6.96
CA TYR A 208 7.89 17.46 7.04
C TYR A 208 9.06 18.07 6.29
N SER A 209 10.30 17.82 6.73
CA SER A 209 11.49 18.29 5.99
C SER A 209 11.65 17.53 4.67
N SER A 210 12.10 18.23 3.63
CA SER A 210 12.55 17.62 2.37
C SER A 210 13.81 16.77 2.55
N GLU A 211 14.57 16.98 3.62
CA GLU A 211 15.79 16.24 3.99
C GLU A 211 15.51 14.85 4.58
N GLY A 212 14.25 14.42 4.57
CA GLY A 212 13.84 13.12 5.06
C GLY A 212 12.84 12.45 4.12
N THR A 213 12.14 11.44 4.65
CA THR A 213 11.04 10.79 3.93
C THR A 213 9.72 11.55 4.13
N HIS A 214 8.75 11.31 3.25
CA HIS A 214 7.38 11.78 3.36
C HIS A 214 6.47 10.71 3.98
N PRO A 215 5.43 11.07 4.77
CA PRO A 215 4.45 10.09 5.25
C PRO A 215 3.66 9.45 4.09
N THR A 216 3.00 8.33 4.38
CA THR A 216 2.10 7.64 3.43
C THR A 216 1.07 8.59 2.80
N LEU A 217 0.96 8.61 1.46
CA LEU A 217 -0.12 9.32 0.77
C LEU A 217 -1.48 8.68 1.06
N SER A 218 -2.46 9.50 1.44
CA SER A 218 -3.82 9.07 1.81
C SER A 218 -4.81 9.32 0.68
N SER A 219 -5.60 8.29 0.33
CA SER A 219 -6.65 8.41 -0.68
C SER A 219 -7.81 9.31 -0.29
N GLN A 220 -7.90 9.72 0.99
CA GLN A 220 -8.91 10.65 1.51
C GLN A 220 -8.50 12.12 1.34
N GLU A 221 -7.23 12.41 1.03
CA GLU A 221 -6.75 13.78 0.85
C GLU A 221 -6.89 14.22 -0.61
N SER A 222 -8.10 14.62 -0.99
CA SER A 222 -8.44 15.00 -2.37
C SER A 222 -7.86 16.33 -2.84
N ALA A 223 -7.34 17.18 -1.94
CA ALA A 223 -6.76 18.48 -2.30
C ALA A 223 -5.22 18.46 -2.38
N GLY A 224 -4.60 17.30 -2.12
CA GLY A 224 -3.15 17.14 -2.18
C GLY A 224 -2.40 18.00 -1.16
N ARG A 225 -2.98 18.22 0.02
CA ARG A 225 -2.40 19.07 1.08
C ARG A 225 -1.24 18.37 1.78
N TYR A 226 -0.20 18.08 1.03
CA TYR A 226 1.05 17.50 1.48
C TYR A 226 2.11 18.60 1.43
N PHE A 227 2.57 19.03 2.60
CA PHE A 227 3.46 20.18 2.73
C PHE A 227 4.81 19.75 3.24
N VAL A 228 5.85 20.30 2.62
CA VAL A 228 7.24 20.05 2.96
C VAL A 228 7.96 21.37 3.20
N TYR A 229 8.90 21.34 4.14
CA TYR A 229 9.85 22.43 4.35
C TYR A 229 11.10 22.14 3.52
N HIS A 230 11.42 23.04 2.61
CA HIS A 230 12.53 22.91 1.66
C HIS A 230 13.16 24.29 1.46
N GLU A 231 14.48 24.38 1.63
CA GLU A 231 15.27 25.60 1.39
C GLU A 231 14.67 26.87 2.03
N GLY A 232 14.33 26.79 3.31
CA GLY A 232 13.82 27.94 4.06
C GLY A 232 12.32 28.19 3.92
N LYS A 233 11.63 27.52 2.99
CA LYS A 233 10.21 27.77 2.68
C LYS A 233 9.35 26.54 2.89
N VAL A 234 8.07 26.74 3.19
CA VAL A 234 7.07 25.66 3.19
C VAL A 234 6.32 25.67 1.87
N ARG A 235 6.36 24.55 1.17
CA ARG A 235 5.69 24.37 -0.12
C ARG A 235 4.85 23.11 -0.15
N LYS A 236 3.84 23.11 -1.00
CA LYS A 236 3.04 21.92 -1.30
C LYS A 236 3.79 21.03 -2.28
N LEU A 237 3.68 19.72 -2.10
CA LEU A 237 4.09 18.78 -3.13
C LEU A 237 3.15 18.91 -4.34
N THR A 238 3.72 18.93 -5.54
CA THR A 238 2.93 18.90 -6.76
C THR A 238 2.27 17.51 -6.92
N LEU A 239 1.30 17.41 -7.82
CA LEU A 239 0.70 16.12 -8.14
C LEU A 239 1.75 15.17 -8.73
N LYS A 240 2.67 15.67 -9.56
CA LYS A 240 3.72 14.85 -10.19
C LYS A 240 4.74 14.36 -9.16
N GLU A 241 5.15 15.21 -8.23
CA GLU A 241 5.99 14.81 -7.07
C GLU A 241 5.30 13.73 -6.21
N CYS A 242 3.96 13.79 -6.05
CA CYS A 242 3.21 12.73 -5.38
C CYS A 242 3.23 11.39 -6.15
N TYR A 243 3.33 11.42 -7.47
CA TYR A 243 3.48 10.21 -8.29
C TYR A 243 4.93 9.68 -8.23
N ARG A 244 5.94 10.56 -8.28
CA ARG A 244 7.35 10.21 -8.03
C ARG A 244 7.56 9.59 -6.65
N LEU A 245 6.85 10.06 -5.61
CA LEU A 245 6.84 9.44 -4.27
C LEU A 245 6.43 7.96 -4.26
N MET A 246 5.65 7.52 -5.26
CA MET A 246 5.20 6.15 -5.43
C MET A 246 6.02 5.40 -6.50
N GLY A 247 7.03 6.03 -7.09
CA GLY A 247 7.91 5.46 -8.12
C GLY A 247 7.28 5.42 -9.51
N PHE A 248 6.30 6.28 -9.82
CA PHE A 248 5.81 6.43 -11.20
C PHE A 248 6.73 7.33 -12.00
N GLU A 249 6.95 6.95 -13.26
CA GLU A 249 7.69 7.75 -14.25
C GLU A 249 6.95 9.03 -14.64
N ASP A 250 7.72 10.01 -15.11
CA ASP A 250 7.23 11.34 -15.48
C ASP A 250 6.30 11.34 -16.71
N ASP A 251 6.40 10.32 -17.56
CA ASP A 251 5.57 10.14 -18.75
C ASP A 251 4.24 9.40 -18.46
N PHE A 252 4.01 8.97 -17.21
CA PHE A 252 2.77 8.35 -16.80
C PHE A 252 1.58 9.30 -16.97
N LYS A 253 0.63 8.92 -17.83
CA LYS A 253 -0.48 9.79 -18.25
C LYS A 253 -1.49 9.97 -17.12
N LEU A 254 -1.58 11.19 -16.59
CA LEU A 254 -2.50 11.58 -15.54
C LEU A 254 -3.84 12.08 -16.12
N LEU A 255 -4.87 11.22 -16.09
CA LEU A 255 -6.19 11.53 -16.66
C LEU A 255 -7.30 11.62 -15.61
N GLY A 256 -7.96 12.77 -15.52
CA GLY A 256 -9.11 13.04 -14.66
C GLY A 256 -8.94 14.29 -13.80
N SER A 257 -9.88 14.53 -12.89
CA SER A 257 -9.76 15.66 -11.96
C SER A 257 -8.65 15.44 -10.94
N LYS A 258 -8.02 16.52 -10.46
CA LYS A 258 -6.97 16.48 -9.41
C LYS A 258 -7.42 15.64 -8.20
N ALA A 259 -8.67 15.81 -7.75
CA ALA A 259 -9.23 15.03 -6.64
C ALA A 259 -9.24 13.51 -6.88
N LYS A 260 -9.63 13.07 -8.09
CA LYS A 260 -9.59 11.65 -8.45
C LYS A 260 -8.15 11.14 -8.56
N LEU A 261 -7.23 11.95 -9.05
CA LEU A 261 -5.82 11.57 -9.17
C LEU A 261 -5.16 11.39 -7.80
N TYR A 262 -5.43 12.28 -6.83
CA TYR A 262 -4.98 12.10 -5.44
C TYR A 262 -5.59 10.88 -4.76
N ASN A 263 -6.89 10.63 -4.98
CA ASN A 263 -7.54 9.43 -4.46
C ASN A 263 -6.87 8.14 -4.99
N ARG A 264 -6.60 8.08 -6.30
CA ARG A 264 -5.94 6.92 -6.94
C ARG A 264 -4.53 6.71 -6.42
N ILE A 265 -3.69 7.75 -6.41
CA ILE A 265 -2.28 7.59 -5.97
C ILE A 265 -2.19 7.21 -4.48
N GLY A 266 -3.10 7.71 -3.64
CA GLY A 266 -3.17 7.29 -2.23
C GLY A 266 -3.53 5.81 -2.04
N ASN A 267 -4.33 5.24 -2.93
CA ASN A 267 -4.70 3.81 -2.96
C ASN A 267 -3.73 2.94 -3.77
N SER A 268 -2.78 3.54 -4.49
CA SER A 268 -1.81 2.79 -5.29
C SER A 268 -0.79 2.03 -4.44
N ILE A 269 0.00 1.18 -5.07
CA ILE A 269 1.19 0.55 -4.51
C ILE A 269 2.45 1.24 -5.04
N VAL A 270 3.58 1.04 -4.36
CA VAL A 270 4.88 1.65 -4.73
C VAL A 270 5.58 0.77 -5.75
N ILE A 271 5.92 1.34 -6.91
CA ILE A 271 6.39 0.60 -8.08
C ILE A 271 7.70 -0.16 -7.80
N PRO A 272 8.80 0.47 -7.33
CA PRO A 272 10.05 -0.26 -7.03
C PRO A 272 9.89 -1.43 -6.03
N MET A 273 9.00 -1.29 -5.05
CA MET A 273 8.71 -2.37 -4.09
C MET A 273 8.03 -3.56 -4.79
N VAL A 274 7.09 -3.29 -5.70
CA VAL A 274 6.42 -4.33 -6.50
C VAL A 274 7.38 -4.99 -7.48
N GLU A 275 8.27 -4.22 -8.10
CA GLU A 275 9.29 -4.74 -8.99
C GLU A 275 10.21 -5.74 -8.28
N GLU A 276 10.67 -5.42 -7.06
CA GLU A 276 11.49 -6.34 -6.28
C GLU A 276 10.69 -7.59 -5.86
N ILE A 277 9.42 -7.44 -5.45
CA ILE A 277 8.54 -8.59 -5.17
C ILE A 277 8.41 -9.48 -6.42
N ALA A 278 8.11 -8.89 -7.58
CA ALA A 278 7.91 -9.63 -8.83
C ALA A 278 9.18 -10.36 -9.27
N LYS A 279 10.34 -9.70 -9.16
CA LYS A 279 11.65 -10.31 -9.43
C LYS A 279 11.91 -11.50 -8.54
N GLN A 280 11.64 -11.38 -7.25
CA GLN A 280 11.86 -12.46 -6.29
C GLN A 280 10.85 -13.60 -6.47
N VAL A 281 9.60 -13.31 -6.82
CA VAL A 281 8.61 -14.34 -7.21
C VAL A 281 9.12 -15.11 -8.42
N LYS A 282 9.62 -14.41 -9.44
CA LYS A 282 10.20 -15.03 -10.63
C LYS A 282 11.36 -15.96 -10.26
N VAL A 283 12.34 -15.47 -9.49
CA VAL A 283 13.55 -16.23 -9.13
C VAL A 283 13.25 -17.39 -8.18
N GLN A 284 12.47 -17.16 -7.13
CA GLN A 284 12.29 -18.15 -6.06
C GLN A 284 11.23 -19.19 -6.40
N ILE A 285 10.16 -18.81 -7.11
CA ILE A 285 9.00 -19.69 -7.31
C ILE A 285 8.89 -20.15 -8.77
N LEU A 286 8.89 -19.21 -9.72
CA LEU A 286 8.59 -19.52 -11.12
C LEU A 286 9.78 -20.11 -11.88
N SER A 287 11.02 -19.81 -11.50
CA SER A 287 12.22 -20.35 -12.17
C SER A 287 12.59 -21.76 -11.69
N GLN A 288 11.92 -22.28 -10.66
CA GLN A 288 12.17 -23.64 -10.15
C GLN A 288 11.34 -24.71 -10.87
N THR A 289 10.60 -24.36 -11.93
CA THR A 289 9.62 -25.26 -12.58
C THR A 289 10.20 -26.33 -13.49
N ASP A 290 11.50 -26.37 -13.75
CA ASP A 290 12.08 -27.46 -14.56
C ASP A 290 12.25 -28.77 -13.77
N ASP A 291 12.24 -28.74 -12.43
CA ASP A 291 12.51 -29.94 -11.60
C ASP A 291 11.28 -30.51 -10.86
N ILE A 292 10.14 -29.80 -10.82
CA ILE A 292 9.05 -30.11 -9.87
C ILE A 292 7.97 -31.07 -10.43
N ILE A 293 7.98 -31.39 -11.73
CA ILE A 293 7.01 -32.35 -12.32
C ILE A 293 7.15 -33.78 -11.73
N LYS A 294 8.17 -34.07 -10.91
CA LYS A 294 8.39 -35.41 -10.32
C LYS A 294 7.95 -35.65 -8.88
N CYS A 295 7.45 -34.68 -8.11
CA CYS A 295 7.10 -34.95 -6.71
C CYS A 295 5.65 -35.42 -6.53
N LYS A 296 5.37 -36.67 -6.93
CA LYS A 296 4.17 -37.42 -6.52
C LYS A 296 4.28 -37.81 -5.04
N LYS A 297 3.88 -36.91 -4.13
CA LYS A 297 3.22 -37.18 -2.83
C LYS A 297 3.10 -35.85 -2.06
N PRO A 298 1.94 -35.55 -1.45
CA PRO A 298 1.81 -34.39 -0.58
C PRO A 298 2.76 -34.56 0.61
N LEU A 299 3.67 -33.60 0.80
CA LEU A 299 4.49 -33.52 2.02
C LEU A 299 3.55 -33.33 3.21
N LYS A 300 3.76 -34.14 4.26
CA LYS A 300 2.97 -34.12 5.49
C LYS A 300 3.06 -32.71 6.10
N GLN A 301 1.91 -32.05 6.21
CA GLN A 301 1.76 -30.68 6.72
C GLN A 301 2.08 -30.65 8.22
N LEU A 302 3.08 -29.86 8.62
CA LEU A 302 3.31 -29.50 10.03
C LEU A 302 2.18 -28.55 10.46
N HIS A 303 1.62 -28.82 11.63
CA HIS A 303 0.52 -28.04 12.19
C HIS A 303 1.10 -26.78 12.85
N LEU A 304 0.30 -25.71 12.94
CA LEU A 304 0.70 -24.44 13.57
C LEU A 304 1.08 -24.56 15.07
N PHE A 305 1.02 -25.77 15.65
CA PHE A 305 1.40 -26.08 17.03
C PHE A 305 2.77 -26.78 17.13
N ASP A 306 3.48 -26.93 16.03
CA ASP A 306 4.82 -27.54 16.02
C ASP A 306 5.94 -26.52 16.34
N PHE A 307 5.61 -25.33 16.86
CA PHE A 307 6.52 -24.32 17.42
C PHE A 307 5.92 -23.64 18.65
#